data_AF-A0A396HS73-F1
#
_entry.id   AF-A0A396HS73-F1
#
_cell.length_a   1.000
_cell.length_b   1.000
_cell.length_c   1.000
_cell.angle_alpha   90.00
_cell.angle_beta   90.00
_cell.angle_gamma   90.00
#
_symmetry.space_group_name_H-M   'P 1'
#
loop_
_entity.id
_entity.type
_entity.pdbx_description
1 polymer ?
#
loop_
_entity_poly.entity_id
_entity_poly.type
_entity_poly.pdbx_seq_one_letter_code
_entity_poly.pdbx_strand_id
1 'polypeptide(L)'
;MVGIYGMGGSGKTTLACAVYNCIADQFDSFCFLGDIRENSLKCGLVQLQKMLLFELTGKNDIKFCSLNKAIPIIESRLRGKKVLLILDDVDSLEQLKALAGELD
;
A
#
# COMPACT_ATOMS: atom_id res chain seq x y z
N MET A 1 1.23 -1.35 -12.82
CA MET A 1 0.57 -0.37 -11.94
C MET A 1 -0.48 0.40 -12.74
N VAL A 2 -1.61 0.75 -12.13
CA VAL A 2 -2.65 1.60 -12.73
C VAL A 2 -2.81 2.85 -11.86
N GLY A 3 -2.79 4.03 -12.47
CA GLY A 3 -2.98 5.30 -11.76
C GLY A 3 -4.38 5.88 -12.01
N ILE A 4 -5.09 6.23 -10.94
CA ILE A 4 -6.37 6.96 -11.00
C ILE A 4 -6.09 8.40 -10.57
N TYR A 5 -6.15 9.34 -11.50
CA TYR A 5 -5.85 10.76 -11.25
C TYR A 5 -6.98 11.66 -11.74
N GLY A 6 -7.08 12.86 -11.17
CA GLY A 6 -8.15 13.81 -11.49
C GLY A 6 -8.43 14.77 -10.35
N MET A 7 -9.27 15.78 -10.59
CA MET A 7 -9.60 16.83 -9.63
C MET A 7 -10.24 16.28 -8.34
N GLY A 8 -10.28 17.12 -7.30
CA GLY A 8 -11.03 16.82 -6.08
C GLY A 8 -12.53 16.63 -6.39
N GLY A 9 -13.19 15.72 -5.66
CA GLY A 9 -14.62 15.45 -5.83
C GLY A 9 -15.00 14.57 -7.03
N SER A 10 -14.05 14.15 -7.88
CA SER A 10 -14.33 13.29 -9.05
C SER A 10 -14.62 11.82 -8.71
N GLY A 11 -14.70 11.43 -7.42
CA GLY A 11 -15.02 10.06 -7.02
C GLY A 11 -13.88 9.03 -7.13
N LYS A 12 -12.62 9.46 -7.17
CA LYS A 12 -11.45 8.57 -7.33
C LYS A 12 -11.34 7.51 -6.23
N THR A 13 -11.37 7.95 -4.97
CA THR A 13 -11.36 7.08 -3.80
C THR A 13 -12.57 6.14 -3.79
N THR A 14 -13.74 6.64 -4.19
CA THR A 14 -14.96 5.84 -4.32
C THR A 14 -14.80 4.72 -5.35
N LEU A 15 -14.24 5.03 -6.52
CA LEU A 15 -13.97 4.03 -7.55
C LEU A 15 -12.94 3.00 -7.06
N ALA A 16 -11.86 3.44 -6.42
CA ALA A 16 -10.85 2.54 -5.86
C ALA A 16 -11.45 1.58 -4.82
N CYS A 17 -12.33 2.08 -3.94
CA CYS A 17 -13.06 1.27 -2.96
C CYS A 17 -14.02 0.27 -3.64
N ALA A 18 -14.74 0.69 -4.68
CA ALA A 18 -15.60 -0.20 -5.45
C ALA A 18 -14.80 -1.33 -6.11
N VAL A 19 -13.65 -1.01 -6.72
CA VAL A 19 -12.75 -2.02 -7.29
C VAL A 19 -12.30 -3.00 -6.22
N TYR A 20 -11.82 -2.51 -5.07
CA TYR A 20 -11.41 -3.36 -3.95
C TYR A 20 -12.50 -4.36 -3.57
N ASN A 21 -13.72 -3.88 -3.30
CA ASN A 21 -14.83 -4.72 -2.87
C ASN A 21 -15.25 -5.74 -3.93
N CYS A 22 -15.09 -5.42 -5.22
CA CYS A 22 -15.49 -6.29 -6.32
C CYS A 22 -14.51 -7.42 -6.62
N ILE A 23 -13.21 -7.25 -6.35
CA ILE A 23 -12.18 -8.19 -6.81
C ILE A 23 -11.23 -8.68 -5.73
N ALA A 24 -11.24 -8.13 -4.51
CA ALA A 24 -10.27 -8.50 -3.46
C ALA A 24 -10.27 -10.00 -3.15
N ASP A 25 -11.44 -10.64 -3.20
CA ASP A 25 -11.62 -12.08 -2.98
C ASP A 25 -10.93 -12.96 -4.05
N GLN A 26 -10.51 -12.39 -5.16
CA GLN A 26 -9.76 -13.07 -6.23
C GLN A 26 -8.24 -13.04 -6.02
N PHE A 27 -7.76 -12.52 -4.88
CA PHE A 27 -6.34 -12.36 -4.54
C PHE A 27 -6.01 -13.08 -3.23
N ASP A 28 -4.78 -13.56 -3.10
CA ASP A 28 -4.31 -14.30 -1.91
C ASP A 28 -4.04 -13.36 -0.71
N SER A 29 -3.71 -12.10 -1.01
CA SER A 29 -3.50 -11.03 -0.05
C SER A 29 -4.01 -9.73 -0.67
N PHE A 30 -4.66 -8.89 0.12
CA PHE A 30 -5.17 -7.61 -0.34
C PHE A 30 -5.05 -6.54 0.75
N CYS A 31 -4.85 -5.29 0.35
CA CYS A 31 -4.76 -4.16 1.27
C CYS A 31 -5.26 -2.88 0.58
N PHE A 32 -6.09 -2.14 1.30
CA PHE A 32 -6.45 -0.76 0.97
C PHE A 32 -5.80 0.16 1.97
N LEU A 33 -4.82 0.96 1.53
CA LEU A 33 -4.14 1.93 2.37
C LEU A 33 -4.60 3.34 2.00
N GLY A 34 -5.41 3.91 2.89
CA GLY A 34 -6.03 5.23 2.74
C GLY A 34 -5.14 6.40 3.16
N ASP A 35 -5.48 7.60 2.66
CA ASP A 35 -4.96 8.89 3.13
C ASP A 35 -3.43 8.94 3.24
N ILE A 36 -2.72 8.45 2.22
CA ILE A 36 -1.26 8.28 2.28
C ILE A 36 -0.54 9.61 2.45
N ARG A 37 -0.97 10.66 1.75
CA ARG A 37 -0.44 12.02 1.97
C ARG A 37 -0.49 12.41 3.43
N GLU A 38 -1.67 12.32 4.04
CA GLU A 38 -1.86 12.76 5.43
C GLU A 38 -1.13 11.85 6.43
N ASN A 39 -1.23 10.53 6.26
CA ASN A 39 -0.62 9.57 7.18
C ASN A 39 0.91 9.59 7.11
N SER A 40 1.48 9.78 5.91
CA SER A 40 2.93 9.91 5.76
C SER A 40 3.48 11.12 6.53
N LEU A 41 2.72 12.23 6.60
CA LEU A 41 3.09 13.42 7.39
C LEU A 41 2.92 13.19 8.90
N LYS A 42 1.86 12.47 9.32
CA LYS A 42 1.56 12.26 10.74
C LYS A 42 2.46 11.24 11.43
N CYS A 43 2.65 10.08 10.80
CA CYS A 43 3.33 8.93 11.42
C CYS A 43 4.56 8.44 10.66
N GLY A 44 4.83 9.01 9.48
CA GLY A 44 5.98 8.66 8.66
C GLY A 44 5.77 7.41 7.79
N LEU A 45 6.55 7.33 6.71
CA LEU A 45 6.52 6.21 5.76
C LEU A 45 6.86 4.85 6.40
N VAL A 46 7.71 4.84 7.43
CA VAL A 46 8.07 3.60 8.15
C VAL A 46 6.85 2.98 8.82
N GLN A 47 5.96 3.81 9.37
CA GLN A 47 4.74 3.31 10.01
C GLN A 47 3.75 2.78 8.97
N LEU A 48 3.63 3.46 7.83
CA LEU A 48 2.80 2.98 6.72
C LEU A 48 3.28 1.63 6.17
N GLN A 49 4.59 1.42 6.03
CA GLN A 49 5.14 0.10 5.64
C GLN A 49 4.84 -0.99 6.68
N LYS A 50 4.83 -0.67 7.98
CA LYS A 50 4.45 -1.62 9.03
C LYS A 50 2.97 -1.99 8.94
N MET A 51 2.11 -1.01 8.71
CA MET A 51 0.69 -1.25 8.47
C MET A 51 0.49 -2.13 7.24
N LEU A 52 1.15 -1.81 6.13
CA LEU A 52 1.12 -2.59 4.90
C LEU A 52 1.54 -4.05 5.13
N LEU A 53 2.65 -4.27 5.84
CA LEU A 53 3.11 -5.61 6.20
C LEU A 53 2.06 -6.35 7.04
N PHE A 54 1.48 -5.69 8.04
CA PHE A 54 0.46 -6.29 8.89
C PHE A 54 -0.78 -6.68 8.09
N GLU A 55 -1.34 -5.77 7.30
CA GLU A 55 -2.54 -6.01 6.49
C GLU A 55 -2.33 -7.15 5.49
N LEU A 56 -1.17 -7.18 4.82
CA LEU A 56 -0.91 -8.17 3.77
C LEU A 56 -0.47 -9.54 4.29
N THR A 57 0.10 -9.61 5.49
CA THR A 57 0.72 -10.85 6.01
C THR A 57 0.15 -11.35 7.34
N GLY A 58 -0.65 -10.54 8.03
CA GLY A 58 -1.19 -10.80 9.37
C GLY A 58 -0.12 -10.82 10.48
N LYS A 59 1.12 -10.43 10.20
CA LYS A 59 2.25 -10.55 11.13
C LYS A 59 2.74 -9.18 11.60
N ASN A 60 2.73 -8.99 12.92
CA ASN A 60 3.27 -7.81 13.60
C ASN A 60 4.69 -8.00 14.14
N ASP A 61 5.33 -9.14 13.86
CA ASP A 61 6.54 -9.57 14.58
C ASP A 61 7.83 -8.85 14.14
N ILE A 62 7.75 -7.87 13.24
CA ILE A 62 8.93 -7.29 12.59
C ILE A 62 9.15 -5.85 13.06
N LYS A 63 10.00 -5.70 14.07
CA LYS A 63 10.56 -4.40 14.49
C LYS A 63 11.67 -3.98 13.51
N PHE A 64 11.30 -3.35 12.40
CA PHE A 64 12.25 -2.58 11.61
C PHE A 64 12.12 -1.07 11.91
N CYS A 65 13.28 -0.39 11.95
CA CYS A 65 13.38 1.06 12.20
C CYS A 65 13.75 1.86 10.93
N SER A 66 13.76 1.23 9.75
CA SER A 66 14.23 1.85 8.52
C SER A 66 13.42 1.38 7.31
N LEU A 67 13.15 2.32 6.39
CA LEU A 67 12.41 2.11 5.16
C LEU A 67 12.99 0.99 4.29
N ASN A 68 14.32 0.92 4.24
CA ASN A 68 15.05 -0.01 3.36
C ASN A 68 14.95 -1.46 3.82
N LYS A 69 14.53 -1.71 5.07
CA LYS A 69 14.42 -3.06 5.62
C LYS A 69 13.03 -3.67 5.43
N ALA A 70 12.01 -2.86 5.16
CA ALA A 70 10.63 -3.33 5.08
C ALA A 70 10.30 -4.02 3.76
N ILE A 71 10.71 -3.41 2.64
CA ILE A 71 10.36 -3.88 1.29
C ILE A 71 10.83 -5.33 1.05
N PRO A 72 12.10 -5.70 1.30
CA PRO A 72 12.54 -7.09 1.07
C PRO A 72 11.80 -8.12 1.93
N ILE A 73 11.33 -7.70 3.11
CA ILE A 73 10.55 -8.55 4.01
C ILE A 73 9.12 -8.73 3.47
N ILE A 74 8.49 -7.65 3.04
CA ILE A 74 7.16 -7.68 2.41
C ILE A 74 7.22 -8.54 1.15
N GLU A 75 8.20 -8.31 0.26
CA GLU A 75 8.43 -9.11 -0.94
C GLU A 75 8.62 -10.59 -0.63
N SER A 76 9.47 -10.93 0.36
CA SER A 76 9.69 -12.32 0.77
C SER A 76 8.41 -12.99 1.29
N ARG A 77 7.56 -12.27 2.04
CA ARG A 77 6.28 -12.77 2.56
C ARG A 77 5.20 -12.89 1.51
N LEU A 78 5.28 -12.08 0.46
CA LEU A 78 4.33 -12.05 -0.66
C LEU A 78 4.79 -12.85 -1.87
N ARG A 79 5.99 -13.42 -1.82
CA ARG A 79 6.56 -14.20 -2.91
C ARG A 79 5.62 -15.34 -3.31
N GLY A 80 5.22 -15.35 -4.58
CA GLY A 80 4.33 -16.35 -5.15
C GLY A 80 2.85 -16.16 -4.84
N LYS A 81 2.46 -15.05 -4.21
CA LYS A 81 1.06 -14.67 -3.97
C LYS A 81 0.57 -13.68 -5.01
N LYS A 82 -0.70 -13.80 -5.37
CA LYS A 82 -1.43 -12.77 -6.11
C LYS A 82 -1.88 -11.69 -5.12
N VAL A 83 -1.35 -10.48 -5.25
CA VAL A 83 -1.58 -9.37 -4.30
C VAL A 83 -2.39 -8.23 -4.94
N LEU A 84 -3.43 -7.77 -4.25
CA LEU A 84 -4.15 -6.54 -4.58
C LEU A 84 -3.74 -5.44 -3.61
N LEU A 85 -3.04 -4.42 -4.11
CA LEU A 85 -2.64 -3.26 -3.31
C LEU A 85 -3.27 -2.00 -3.89
N ILE A 86 -4.07 -1.31 -3.07
CA ILE A 86 -4.63 0.01 -3.39
C ILE A 86 -4.01 1.04 -2.47
N LEU A 87 -3.46 2.08 -3.08
CA LEU A 87 -2.81 3.21 -2.43
C LEU A 87 -3.62 4.48 -2.76
N ASP A 88 -4.33 5.03 -1.77
CA ASP A 88 -5.18 6.21 -1.95
C ASP A 88 -4.47 7.49 -1.48
N ASP A 89 -4.71 8.58 -2.20
CA ASP A 89 -4.15 9.91 -1.93
C ASP A 89 -2.61 9.95 -1.89
N VAL A 90 -1.95 9.27 -2.84
CA VAL A 90 -0.50 9.39 -3.07
C VAL A 90 -0.18 10.72 -3.77
N ASP A 91 0.72 11.51 -3.21
CA ASP A 91 1.10 12.83 -3.73
C ASP A 91 2.59 12.97 -4.09
N SER A 92 3.40 11.94 -3.81
CA SER A 92 4.83 11.97 -4.07
C SER A 92 5.39 10.62 -4.53
N LEU A 93 6.46 10.67 -5.33
CA LEU A 93 7.18 9.48 -5.76
C LEU A 93 7.82 8.74 -4.58
N GLU A 94 8.22 9.46 -3.53
CA GLU A 94 8.80 8.87 -2.32
C GLU A 94 7.81 7.94 -1.61
N GLN A 95 6.55 8.37 -1.43
CA GLN A 95 5.48 7.53 -0.89
C GLN A 95 5.28 6.26 -1.73
N LEU A 96 5.23 6.43 -3.06
CA LEU A 96 5.02 5.32 -3.97
C LEU A 96 6.15 4.30 -3.88
N LYS A 97 7.41 4.76 -3.95
CA LYS A 97 8.60 3.89 -3.85
C LYS A 97 8.69 3.20 -2.49
N ALA A 98 8.35 3.90 -1.41
CA ALA A 98 8.37 3.32 -0.08
C ALA A 98 7.33 2.21 0.10
N LEU A 99 6.18 2.28 -0.57
CA LEU A 99 5.07 1.34 -0.35
C LEU A 99 4.99 0.24 -1.41
N ALA A 100 5.33 0.54 -2.66
CA ALA A 100 5.20 -0.38 -3.78
C ALA A 100 6.55 -0.86 -4.35
N GLY A 101 7.68 -0.33 -3.86
CA GLY A 101 9.00 -0.63 -4.41
C GLY A 101 9.30 0.13 -5.70
N GLU A 102 10.43 -0.21 -6.33
CA GLU A 102 10.76 0.27 -7.67
C GLU A 102 10.22 -0.71 -8.72
N LEU A 103 9.87 -0.19 -9.91
CA LEU A 103 9.56 -1.03 -11.06
C LEU A 103 10.90 -1.45 -11.66
N ASP A 104 11.23 -2.74 -11.55
CA ASP A 104 12.28 -3.37 -12.36
C ASP A 104 11.86 -3.45 -13.84
#